data_AF-B6IUH2-F1
#
_entry.id   AF-B6IUH2-F1
#
_cell.length_a   1.000
_cell.length_b   1.000
_cell.length_c   1.000
_cell.angle_alpha   90.00
_cell.angle_beta   90.00
_cell.angle_gamma   90.00
#
_symmetry.space_group_name_H-M   'P 1'
#
loop_
_entity.id
_entity.type
_entity.pdbx_description
1 polymer ?
#
loop_
_entity_poly.entity_id
_entity_poly.type
_entity_poly.pdbx_seq_one_letter_code
_entity_poly.pdbx_strand_id
1 'polypeptide(L)'
;MIDDAWIESLPEDPWLALSQCVEIWPALRKSAILHGGAQPVREWNTDRYDDFIQIYAVCTTITRNIGEIITGEIEFAASAQANMEKIDKYMEFISAAVQRKMTDIRVMEIRRRTGALLRTAPGYTLTEGDIERAQNIINELRGLIAASDSLEERFRQRLLRKLESLQSELHKRMSDFDRVYGMIADASVLMRKIGEDAKPIVERIRELVGIAWRSQAQGEELSSDTPPPQIGTGAGTGAGEAGTSP
;
A
#
# COMPACT_ATOMS: atom_id res chain seq x y z
N MET A 1 -27.90 0.31 -2.98
CA MET A 1 -27.15 -0.65 -2.12
C MET A 1 -25.78 -0.08 -1.82
N ILE A 2 -25.18 0.58 -2.81
CA ILE A 2 -24.12 1.55 -2.64
C ILE A 2 -24.85 2.90 -2.58
N ASP A 3 -24.63 3.65 -1.51
CA ASP A 3 -25.14 5.00 -1.32
C ASP A 3 -24.09 5.83 -0.58
N ASP A 4 -24.32 7.14 -0.46
CA ASP A 4 -23.35 8.04 0.16
C ASP A 4 -23.02 7.62 1.60
N ALA A 5 -24.01 7.12 2.35
CA ALA A 5 -23.81 6.64 3.71
C ALA A 5 -22.89 5.41 3.77
N TRP A 6 -23.05 4.47 2.84
CA TRP A 6 -22.15 3.32 2.73
C TRP A 6 -20.73 3.76 2.33
N ILE A 7 -20.59 4.70 1.39
CA ILE A 7 -19.28 5.23 0.98
C ILE A 7 -18.58 5.93 2.16
N GLU A 8 -19.31 6.74 2.92
CA GLU A 8 -18.80 7.42 4.12
C GLU A 8 -18.42 6.44 5.25
N SER A 9 -19.01 5.24 5.25
CA SER A 9 -18.69 4.19 6.23
C SER A 9 -17.40 3.42 5.91
N LEU A 10 -16.82 3.61 4.72
CA LEU A 10 -15.61 2.89 4.30
C LEU A 10 -14.41 3.27 5.20
N PRO A 11 -13.57 2.28 5.58
CA PRO A 11 -12.35 2.52 6.34
C PRO A 11 -11.38 3.49 5.66
N GLU A 12 -10.60 4.21 6.46
CA GLU A 12 -9.52 5.07 5.92
C GLU A 12 -8.37 4.25 5.31
N ASP A 13 -8.18 2.99 5.73
CA ASP A 13 -7.19 2.09 5.14
C ASP A 13 -7.65 1.64 3.74
N PRO A 14 -6.90 1.95 2.67
CA PRO A 14 -7.34 1.67 1.30
C PRO A 14 -7.53 0.19 0.99
N TRP A 15 -6.71 -0.70 1.58
CA TRP A 15 -6.85 -2.14 1.34
C TRP A 15 -8.09 -2.71 2.05
N LEU A 16 -8.41 -2.21 3.24
CA LEU A 16 -9.61 -2.58 3.99
C LEU A 16 -10.89 -1.99 3.35
N ALA A 17 -10.83 -0.76 2.84
CA ALA A 17 -11.92 -0.18 2.06
C ALA A 17 -12.18 -0.98 0.78
N LEU A 18 -11.11 -1.36 0.06
CA LEU A 18 -11.22 -2.17 -1.16
C LEU A 18 -11.74 -3.59 -0.85
N SER A 19 -11.39 -4.17 0.30
CA SER A 19 -11.95 -5.47 0.69
C SER A 19 -13.45 -5.41 0.95
N GLN A 20 -13.95 -4.35 1.57
CA GLN A 20 -15.40 -4.17 1.73
C GLN A 20 -16.12 -4.01 0.39
N CYS A 21 -15.51 -3.32 -0.58
CA CYS A 21 -16.04 -3.23 -1.94
C CYS A 21 -16.11 -4.61 -2.61
N VAL A 22 -15.07 -5.43 -2.45
CA VAL A 22 -15.01 -6.80 -2.97
C VAL A 22 -16.01 -7.73 -2.27
N GLU A 23 -16.27 -7.53 -0.98
CA GLU A 23 -17.22 -8.36 -0.21
C GLU A 23 -18.67 -8.18 -0.68
N ILE A 24 -19.07 -6.97 -1.08
CA ILE A 24 -20.43 -6.72 -1.58
C ILE A 24 -20.61 -7.13 -3.05
N TRP A 25 -19.52 -7.23 -3.81
CA TRP A 25 -19.54 -7.49 -5.25
C TRP A 25 -20.31 -8.76 -5.64
N PRO A 26 -20.12 -9.94 -5.01
CA PRO A 26 -20.85 -11.15 -5.37
C PRO A 26 -22.37 -11.02 -5.23
N ALA A 27 -22.84 -10.33 -4.18
CA ALA A 27 -24.27 -10.10 -3.96
C ALA A 27 -24.85 -9.15 -5.00
N LEU A 28 -24.14 -8.05 -5.28
CA LEU A 28 -24.50 -7.08 -6.32
C LEU A 28 -24.57 -7.78 -7.69
N ARG A 29 -23.51 -8.47 -8.08
CA ARG A 29 -23.41 -9.22 -9.33
C ARG A 29 -24.54 -10.23 -9.49
N LYS A 30 -24.80 -11.06 -8.47
CA LYS A 30 -25.88 -12.06 -8.50
C LYS A 30 -27.24 -11.39 -8.70
N SER A 31 -27.49 -10.26 -8.05
CA SER A 31 -28.76 -9.54 -8.14
C SER A 31 -28.99 -8.85 -9.50
N ALA A 32 -27.95 -8.74 -10.33
CA ALA A 32 -28.00 -8.13 -11.66
C ALA A 32 -28.01 -9.17 -12.80
N ILE A 33 -27.95 -10.47 -12.52
CA ILE A 33 -28.05 -11.51 -13.54
C ILE A 33 -29.53 -11.81 -13.79
N LEU A 34 -29.99 -11.67 -15.03
CA LEU A 34 -31.33 -12.12 -15.42
C LEU A 34 -31.36 -13.65 -15.48
N HIS A 35 -32.26 -14.28 -14.74
CA HIS A 35 -32.49 -15.72 -14.82
C HIS A 35 -33.47 -16.03 -15.97
N GLY A 36 -32.96 -16.05 -17.21
CA GLY A 36 -33.72 -16.43 -18.41
C GLY A 36 -33.36 -17.84 -18.92
N GLY A 37 -34.36 -18.63 -19.31
CA GLY A 37 -34.21 -20.05 -19.63
C GLY A 37 -33.32 -20.38 -20.86
N ALA A 38 -32.68 -21.55 -20.78
CA ALA A 38 -32.13 -22.39 -21.84
C ALA A 38 -31.12 -21.80 -22.87
N GLN A 39 -30.60 -20.58 -22.70
CA GLN A 39 -29.47 -20.10 -23.51
C GLN A 39 -28.28 -19.58 -22.67
N PRO A 40 -27.03 -19.70 -23.16
CA PRO A 40 -25.81 -19.46 -22.38
C PRO A 40 -25.37 -17.99 -22.35
N VAL A 41 -26.16 -17.04 -22.86
CA VAL A 41 -25.76 -15.62 -22.89
C VAL A 41 -26.06 -15.00 -21.53
N ARG A 42 -25.02 -14.60 -20.80
CA ARG A 42 -25.17 -13.80 -19.58
C ARG A 42 -25.76 -12.44 -19.96
N GLU A 43 -27.04 -12.27 -19.65
CA GLU A 43 -27.72 -10.99 -19.83
C GLU A 43 -27.81 -10.26 -18.49
N TRP A 44 -27.29 -9.02 -18.48
CA TRP A 44 -27.34 -8.16 -17.30
C TRP A 44 -28.67 -7.41 -17.24
N ASN A 45 -29.22 -7.30 -16.03
CA ASN A 45 -30.32 -6.40 -15.73
C ASN A 45 -29.79 -4.95 -15.71
N THR A 46 -30.08 -4.19 -16.77
CA THR A 46 -29.62 -2.81 -16.94
C THR A 46 -30.20 -1.82 -15.95
N ASP A 47 -31.29 -2.16 -15.26
CA ASP A 47 -31.83 -1.31 -14.19
C ASP A 47 -30.85 -1.17 -13.01
N ARG A 48 -29.82 -2.04 -12.97
CA ARG A 48 -28.74 -2.04 -11.97
C ARG A 48 -27.47 -1.39 -12.49
N TYR A 49 -27.50 -0.75 -13.65
CA TYR A 49 -26.31 -0.18 -14.28
C TYR A 49 -25.64 0.89 -13.41
N ASP A 50 -26.42 1.74 -12.74
CA ASP A 50 -25.88 2.77 -11.85
C ASP A 50 -25.13 2.18 -10.65
N ASP A 51 -25.60 1.08 -10.07
CA ASP A 51 -24.87 0.39 -8.99
C ASP A 51 -23.49 -0.12 -9.48
N PHE A 52 -23.41 -0.60 -10.73
CA PHE A 52 -22.15 -1.05 -11.34
C PHE A 52 -21.20 0.11 -11.57
N ILE A 53 -21.70 1.25 -12.03
CA ILE A 53 -20.91 2.47 -12.23
C ILE A 53 -20.39 3.00 -10.89
N GLN A 54 -21.24 3.01 -9.86
CA GLN A 54 -20.85 3.47 -8.52
C GLN A 54 -19.76 2.58 -7.93
N ILE A 55 -19.90 1.25 -7.94
CA ILE A 55 -18.84 0.38 -7.39
C ILE A 55 -17.52 0.52 -8.16
N TYR A 56 -17.60 0.66 -9.49
CA TYR A 56 -16.42 0.91 -10.31
C TYR A 56 -15.75 2.24 -9.95
N ALA A 57 -16.52 3.33 -9.80
CA ALA A 57 -16.00 4.64 -9.43
C ALA A 57 -15.34 4.63 -8.05
N VAL A 58 -15.96 3.97 -7.06
CA VAL A 58 -15.40 3.82 -5.71
C VAL A 58 -14.10 3.01 -5.76
N CYS A 59 -14.12 1.82 -6.38
CA CYS A 59 -12.94 0.97 -6.49
C CYS A 59 -11.78 1.66 -7.20
N THR A 60 -12.02 2.32 -8.33
CA THR A 60 -10.96 3.05 -9.07
C THR A 60 -10.39 4.22 -8.27
N THR A 61 -11.23 4.90 -7.50
CA THR A 61 -10.78 6.00 -6.61
C THR A 61 -9.87 5.45 -5.51
N ILE A 62 -10.24 4.32 -4.90
CA ILE A 62 -9.44 3.66 -3.87
C ILE A 62 -8.13 3.13 -4.47
N THR A 63 -8.16 2.45 -5.62
CA THR A 63 -6.98 1.82 -6.22
C THR A 63 -5.93 2.84 -6.67
N ARG A 64 -6.36 4.02 -7.15
CA ARG A 64 -5.46 5.15 -7.44
C ARG A 64 -4.64 5.59 -6.22
N ASN A 65 -5.17 5.41 -5.01
CA ASN A 65 -4.47 5.75 -3.76
C ASN A 65 -3.57 4.63 -3.23
N ILE A 66 -3.75 3.38 -3.68
CA ILE A 66 -2.98 2.22 -3.23
C ILE A 66 -1.60 2.16 -3.90
N GLY A 67 -1.47 2.58 -5.17
CA GLY A 67 -0.20 2.58 -5.91
C GLY A 67 0.42 1.20 -6.22
N GLU A 68 0.03 0.15 -5.50
CA GLU A 68 0.47 -1.24 -5.69
C GLU A 68 -0.38 -2.01 -6.72
N ILE A 69 -1.57 -1.50 -7.08
CA ILE A 69 -2.44 -2.13 -8.08
C ILE A 69 -2.44 -1.27 -9.34
N ILE A 70 -1.88 -1.81 -10.43
CA ILE A 70 -1.97 -1.18 -11.76
C ILE A 70 -3.28 -1.63 -12.39
N THR A 71 -4.28 -0.75 -12.36
CA THR A 71 -5.55 -0.95 -13.05
C THR A 71 -5.62 -0.01 -14.25
N GLY A 72 -5.90 -0.54 -15.43
CA GLY A 72 -6.32 0.31 -16.56
C GLY A 72 -7.71 0.89 -16.32
N GLU A 73 -7.99 2.06 -16.90
CA GLU A 73 -9.33 2.62 -16.92
C GLU A 73 -10.18 1.88 -17.96
N ILE A 74 -11.45 1.65 -17.63
CA ILE A 74 -12.40 1.08 -18.57
C ILE A 74 -12.82 2.17 -19.57
N GLU A 75 -12.63 1.89 -20.86
CA GLU A 75 -13.28 2.66 -21.91
C GLU A 75 -14.76 2.26 -22.01
N PHE A 76 -15.65 3.19 -21.65
CA PHE A 76 -17.09 2.97 -21.72
C PHE A 76 -17.60 2.96 -23.17
N ALA A 77 -18.44 1.98 -23.48
CA ALA A 77 -19.17 1.85 -24.73
C ALA A 77 -20.58 2.47 -24.62
N ALA A 78 -21.30 2.56 -25.74
CA ALA A 78 -22.69 3.03 -25.78
C ALA A 78 -23.70 2.04 -25.15
N SER A 79 -23.30 0.77 -24.96
CA SER A 79 -24.18 -0.29 -24.43
C SER A 79 -23.96 -0.51 -22.93
N ALA A 80 -25.02 -0.42 -22.15
CA ALA A 80 -25.01 -0.72 -20.72
C ALA A 80 -24.56 -2.17 -20.45
N GLN A 81 -25.06 -3.16 -21.20
CA GLN A 81 -24.60 -4.56 -21.10
C GLN A 81 -23.08 -4.69 -21.31
N ALA A 82 -22.54 -4.08 -22.35
CA ALA A 82 -21.10 -4.15 -22.62
C ALA A 82 -20.28 -3.50 -21.50
N ASN A 83 -20.77 -2.40 -20.93
CA ASN A 83 -20.13 -1.73 -19.80
C ASN A 83 -20.19 -2.56 -18.53
N MET A 84 -21.34 -3.17 -18.22
CA MET A 84 -21.50 -4.05 -17.06
C MET A 84 -20.59 -5.27 -17.15
N GLU A 85 -20.40 -5.85 -18.34
CA GLU A 85 -19.46 -6.95 -18.54
C GLU A 85 -17.99 -6.51 -18.34
N LYS A 86 -17.61 -5.33 -18.81
CA LYS A 86 -16.28 -4.76 -18.57
C LYS A 86 -16.04 -4.52 -17.07
N ILE A 87 -17.04 -3.98 -16.36
CA ILE A 87 -16.99 -3.77 -14.92
C ILE A 87 -16.91 -5.11 -14.17
N ASP A 88 -17.62 -6.15 -14.62
CA ASP A 88 -17.52 -7.49 -14.02
C ASP A 88 -16.09 -8.03 -14.07
N LYS A 89 -15.46 -7.96 -15.25
CA LYS A 89 -14.06 -8.38 -15.43
C LYS A 89 -13.10 -7.55 -14.58
N TYR A 90 -13.32 -6.24 -14.49
CA TYR A 90 -12.55 -5.36 -13.63
C TYR A 90 -12.68 -5.75 -12.16
N MET A 91 -13.89 -6.00 -11.68
CA MET A 91 -14.14 -6.39 -10.29
C MET A 91 -13.58 -7.78 -9.97
N GLU A 92 -13.61 -8.72 -10.90
CA GLU A 92 -12.93 -10.02 -10.77
C GLU A 92 -11.41 -9.84 -10.60
N PHE A 93 -10.80 -8.94 -11.37
CA PHE A 93 -9.38 -8.59 -11.21
C PHE A 93 -9.07 -7.97 -9.84
N ILE A 94 -9.85 -6.97 -9.41
CA ILE A 94 -9.70 -6.33 -8.10
C ILE A 94 -9.86 -7.34 -6.96
N SER A 95 -10.86 -8.21 -7.06
CA SER A 95 -11.12 -9.25 -6.08
C SER A 95 -9.90 -10.17 -5.92
N ALA A 96 -9.30 -10.59 -7.03
CA ALA A 96 -8.09 -11.42 -7.01
C ALA A 96 -6.90 -10.68 -6.35
N ALA A 97 -6.71 -9.40 -6.68
CA ALA A 97 -5.64 -8.59 -6.09
C ALA A 97 -5.80 -8.42 -4.56
N VAL A 98 -7.01 -8.12 -4.09
CA VAL A 98 -7.32 -8.02 -2.66
C VAL A 98 -7.10 -9.35 -1.94
N GLN A 99 -7.59 -10.45 -2.50
CA GLN A 99 -7.42 -11.78 -1.89
C GLN A 99 -5.94 -12.16 -1.77
N ARG A 100 -5.13 -11.83 -2.79
CA ARG A 100 -3.69 -12.03 -2.74
C ARG A 100 -3.05 -11.23 -1.59
N LYS A 101 -3.34 -9.92 -1.50
CA LYS A 101 -2.80 -9.08 -0.42
C LYS A 101 -3.21 -9.56 0.97
N MET A 102 -4.48 -9.91 1.16
CA MET A 102 -4.99 -10.43 2.43
C MET A 102 -4.35 -11.77 2.80
N THR A 103 -4.08 -12.62 1.80
CA THR A 103 -3.32 -13.86 2.01
C THR A 103 -1.90 -13.57 2.44
N ASP A 104 -1.21 -12.63 1.78
CA ASP A 104 0.15 -12.24 2.15
C ASP A 104 0.21 -11.73 3.61
N ILE A 105 -0.73 -10.86 4.01
CA ILE A 105 -0.85 -10.36 5.39
C ILE A 105 -1.06 -11.53 6.38
N ARG A 106 -1.97 -12.46 6.07
CA ARG A 106 -2.22 -13.64 6.93
C ARG A 106 -1.01 -14.56 7.02
N VAL A 107 -0.32 -14.80 5.91
CA VAL A 107 0.90 -15.61 5.88
C VAL A 107 1.99 -14.95 6.73
N MET A 108 2.16 -13.62 6.64
CA MET A 108 3.10 -12.88 7.49
C MET A 108 2.73 -13.01 8.97
N GLU A 109 1.45 -12.85 9.33
CA GLU A 109 1.01 -13.00 10.72
C GLU A 109 1.25 -14.43 11.26
N ILE A 110 0.91 -15.45 10.46
CA ILE A 110 1.14 -16.86 10.81
C ILE A 110 2.65 -17.13 10.95
N ARG A 111 3.48 -16.64 10.03
CA ARG A 111 4.94 -16.77 10.09
C ARG A 111 5.49 -16.12 11.35
N ARG A 112 5.06 -14.90 11.68
CA ARG A 112 5.46 -14.19 12.90
C ARG A 112 5.09 -15.00 14.15
N ARG A 113 3.84 -15.46 14.24
CA ARG A 113 3.35 -16.26 15.36
C ARG A 113 4.12 -17.59 15.48
N THR A 114 4.31 -18.27 14.36
CA THR A 114 4.99 -19.57 14.29
C THR A 114 6.47 -19.43 14.63
N GLY A 115 7.14 -18.40 14.11
CA GLY A 115 8.53 -18.11 14.44
C GLY A 115 8.74 -17.76 15.92
N ALA A 116 7.78 -17.06 16.55
CA ALA A 116 7.80 -16.81 17.98
C ALA A 116 7.65 -18.13 18.80
N LEU A 117 6.76 -19.02 18.37
CA LEU A 117 6.54 -20.32 19.03
C LEU A 117 7.70 -21.30 18.84
N LEU A 118 8.26 -21.36 17.63
CA LEU A 118 9.36 -22.25 17.29
C LEU A 118 10.73 -21.72 17.74
N ARG A 119 10.80 -20.47 18.25
CA ARG A 119 12.05 -19.75 18.51
C ARG A 119 12.97 -19.66 17.27
N THR A 120 12.41 -19.85 16.08
CA THR A 120 13.11 -19.81 14.79
C THR A 120 12.93 -18.50 14.05
N ALA A 121 12.11 -17.56 14.57
CA ALA A 121 12.12 -16.21 14.03
C ALA A 121 13.56 -15.65 14.19
N PRO A 122 14.22 -15.20 13.11
CA PRO A 122 15.41 -14.38 13.24
C PRO A 122 14.94 -13.13 13.97
N GLY A 123 15.19 -13.08 15.27
CA GLY A 123 14.91 -11.87 16.01
C GLY A 123 16.01 -10.90 15.70
N TYR A 124 15.73 -9.97 14.80
CA TYR A 124 16.64 -8.89 14.46
C TYR A 124 16.88 -8.08 15.72
N THR A 125 18.15 -7.95 16.06
CA THR A 125 18.58 -7.19 17.24
C THR A 125 19.43 -6.06 16.71
N LEU A 126 19.00 -4.84 16.97
CA LEU A 126 19.81 -3.66 16.69
C LEU A 126 20.97 -3.63 17.68
N THR A 127 22.15 -3.21 17.23
CA THR A 127 23.24 -2.92 18.15
C THR A 127 22.90 -1.69 19.01
N GLU A 128 23.55 -1.51 20.15
CA GLU A 128 23.32 -0.32 20.99
C GLU A 128 23.55 0.98 20.20
N GLY A 129 24.56 1.00 19.32
CA GLY A 129 24.82 2.14 18.42
C GLY A 129 23.73 2.36 17.37
N ASP A 130 23.14 1.28 16.83
CA ASP A 130 22.01 1.38 15.91
C ASP A 130 20.74 1.89 16.62
N ILE A 131 20.51 1.45 17.86
CA ILE A 131 19.40 1.92 18.70
C ILE A 131 19.55 3.42 18.97
N GLU A 132 20.73 3.86 19.40
CA GLU A 132 21.01 5.27 19.67
C GLU A 132 20.82 6.12 18.40
N ARG A 133 21.35 5.66 17.26
CA ARG A 133 21.21 6.39 15.99
C ARG A 133 19.75 6.44 15.52
N ALA A 134 19.03 5.33 15.59
CA ALA A 134 17.61 5.28 15.23
C ALA A 134 16.78 6.20 16.14
N GLN A 135 17.07 6.23 17.43
CA GLN A 135 16.41 7.11 18.40
C GLN A 135 16.64 8.59 18.06
N ASN A 136 17.86 8.96 17.67
CA ASN A 136 18.18 10.31 17.23
C ASN A 136 17.43 10.67 15.94
N ILE A 137 17.43 9.77 14.95
CA ILE A 137 16.69 9.98 13.69
C ILE A 137 15.18 10.15 13.94
N ILE A 138 14.58 9.35 14.82
CA ILE A 138 13.17 9.48 15.18
C ILE A 138 12.88 10.86 15.81
N ASN A 139 13.77 11.34 16.68
CA ASN A 139 13.62 12.66 17.29
C ASN A 139 13.78 13.79 16.27
N GLU A 140 14.75 13.69 15.36
CA GLU A 140 14.92 14.62 14.24
C GLU A 140 13.65 14.64 13.36
N LEU A 141 13.11 13.46 13.02
CA LEU A 141 11.88 13.32 12.23
C LEU A 141 10.69 13.97 12.93
N ARG A 142 10.51 13.78 14.24
CA ARG A 142 9.45 14.45 15.01
C ARG A 142 9.57 15.97 14.92
N GLY A 143 10.78 16.50 15.08
CA GLY A 143 11.03 17.93 14.96
C GLY A 143 10.66 18.46 13.57
N LEU A 144 11.13 17.80 12.52
CA LEU A 144 10.85 18.18 11.13
C LEU A 144 9.36 18.10 10.79
N ILE A 145 8.66 17.06 11.24
CA ILE A 145 7.22 16.87 10.99
C ILE A 145 6.39 17.90 11.76
N ALA A 146 6.75 18.19 13.01
CA ALA A 146 6.04 19.17 13.83
C ALA A 146 6.23 20.61 13.32
N ALA A 147 7.42 20.93 12.80
CA ALA A 147 7.73 22.26 12.27
C ALA A 147 7.28 22.48 10.82
N SER A 148 6.77 21.44 10.13
CA SER A 148 6.39 21.55 8.72
C SER A 148 4.94 22.05 8.58
N ASP A 149 4.79 23.32 8.21
CA ASP A 149 3.48 23.97 7.97
C ASP A 149 2.77 23.47 6.70
N SER A 150 3.52 22.89 5.76
CA SER A 150 3.01 22.33 4.51
C SER A 150 2.34 20.96 4.67
N LEU A 151 2.42 20.35 5.86
CA LEU A 151 1.79 19.06 6.13
C LEU A 151 0.35 19.23 6.60
N GLU A 152 -0.56 18.54 5.92
CA GLU A 152 -1.93 18.35 6.37
C GLU A 152 -1.95 17.70 7.75
N GLU A 153 -2.76 18.23 8.67
CA GLU A 153 -2.79 17.83 10.08
C GLU A 153 -3.06 16.33 10.27
N ARG A 154 -3.99 15.75 9.49
CA ARG A 154 -4.25 14.29 9.51
C ARG A 154 -3.01 13.48 9.15
N PHE A 155 -2.28 13.90 8.12
CA PHE A 155 -1.08 13.22 7.66
C PHE A 155 0.08 13.37 8.67
N ARG A 156 0.23 14.56 9.25
CA ARG A 156 1.17 14.84 10.35
C ARG A 156 0.94 13.90 11.54
N GLN A 157 -0.30 13.81 12.03
CA GLN A 157 -0.65 12.94 13.16
C GLN A 157 -0.39 11.45 12.87
N ARG A 158 -0.63 11.02 11.63
CA ARG A 158 -0.35 9.65 11.19
C ARG A 158 1.15 9.34 11.22
N LEU A 159 2.00 10.25 10.74
CA LEU A 159 3.45 10.09 10.79
C LEU A 159 3.98 10.05 12.23
N LEU A 160 3.51 10.96 13.09
CA LEU A 160 3.93 11.02 14.50
C LEU A 160 3.54 9.73 15.26
N ARG A 161 2.33 9.21 15.04
CA ARG A 161 1.90 7.92 15.62
C ARG A 161 2.77 6.75 15.17
N LYS A 162 3.18 6.72 13.89
CA LYS A 162 4.11 5.69 13.38
C LYS A 162 5.49 5.80 14.04
N LEU A 163 6.00 7.01 14.23
CA LEU A 163 7.28 7.25 14.90
C LEU A 163 7.27 6.85 16.37
N GLU A 164 6.19 7.14 17.11
CA GLU A 164 6.02 6.68 18.49
C GLU A 164 5.96 5.16 18.59
N SER A 165 5.19 4.54 17.71
CA SER A 165 5.11 3.09 17.61
C SER A 165 6.49 2.47 17.37
N LEU A 166 7.25 3.01 16.40
CA LEU A 166 8.60 2.54 16.10
C LEU A 166 9.56 2.73 17.28
N GLN A 167 9.54 3.90 17.92
CA GLN A 167 10.39 4.19 19.07
C GLN A 167 10.16 3.19 20.20
N SER A 168 8.89 2.85 20.47
CA SER A 168 8.52 1.90 21.53
C SER A 168 9.01 0.46 21.27
N GLU A 169 9.50 0.17 20.06
CA GLU A 169 9.98 -1.14 19.65
C GLU A 169 11.50 -1.21 19.44
N LEU A 170 12.22 -0.08 19.38
CA LEU A 170 13.67 -0.06 19.12
C LEU A 170 14.50 -0.95 20.05
N HIS A 171 14.14 -1.00 21.33
CA HIS A 171 14.83 -1.81 22.34
C HIS A 171 14.35 -3.26 22.44
N LYS A 172 13.38 -3.65 21.60
CA LYS A 172 12.81 -5.00 21.59
C LYS A 172 13.47 -5.81 20.49
N ARG A 173 13.56 -7.13 20.70
CA ARG A 173 13.89 -8.07 19.63
C ARG A 173 12.76 -8.01 18.59
N MET A 174 13.07 -7.53 17.39
CA MET A 174 12.08 -7.33 16.33
C MET A 174 11.93 -8.60 15.49
N SER A 175 10.70 -8.95 15.10
CA SER A 175 10.44 -10.07 14.19
C SER A 175 10.59 -9.69 12.71
N ASP A 176 10.50 -8.40 12.41
CA ASP A 176 10.50 -7.80 11.08
C ASP A 176 10.72 -6.28 11.21
N PHE A 177 11.03 -5.63 10.09
CA PHE A 177 11.17 -4.16 10.01
C PHE A 177 10.05 -3.54 9.17
N ASP A 178 8.89 -4.19 9.05
CA ASP A 178 7.78 -3.77 8.18
C ASP A 178 7.32 -2.34 8.50
N ARG A 179 7.37 -1.95 9.78
CA ARG A 179 7.02 -0.58 10.21
C ARG A 179 8.00 0.46 9.69
N VAL A 180 9.29 0.12 9.59
CA VAL A 180 10.32 0.98 9.01
C VAL A 180 10.12 1.07 7.49
N TYR A 181 9.89 -0.07 6.82
CA TYR A 181 9.61 -0.07 5.38
C TYR A 181 8.30 0.65 5.02
N GLY A 182 7.30 0.62 5.89
CA GLY A 182 6.06 1.40 5.75
C GLY A 182 6.29 2.92 5.73
N MET A 183 7.43 3.42 6.24
CA MET A 183 7.80 4.83 6.14
C MET A 183 8.32 5.21 4.74
N ILE A 184 8.78 4.24 3.93
CA ILE A 184 9.20 4.49 2.54
C ILE A 184 8.02 4.94 1.68
N ALA A 185 6.86 4.29 1.85
CA ALA A 185 5.64 4.69 1.18
C ALA A 185 5.25 6.13 1.57
N ASP A 186 5.37 6.47 2.85
CA ASP A 186 5.09 7.81 3.34
C ASP A 186 6.04 8.87 2.79
N ALA A 187 7.34 8.57 2.72
CA ALA A 187 8.34 9.41 2.10
C ALA A 187 8.02 9.70 0.62
N SER A 188 7.52 8.70 -0.10
CA SER A 188 7.11 8.84 -1.51
C SER A 188 5.89 9.76 -1.66
N VAL A 189 4.91 9.64 -0.77
CA VAL A 189 3.73 10.53 -0.73
C VAL A 189 4.13 11.97 -0.37
N LEU A 190 5.00 12.14 0.63
CA LEU A 190 5.56 13.43 1.03
C LEU A 190 6.24 14.13 -0.14
N MET A 191 7.13 13.41 -0.83
CA MET A 191 7.86 13.95 -1.97
C MET A 191 6.92 14.37 -3.11
N ARG A 192 5.81 13.66 -3.31
CA ARG A 192 4.79 14.03 -4.31
C ARG A 192 3.96 15.25 -3.90
N LYS A 193 3.58 15.35 -2.62
CA LYS A 193 2.65 16.39 -2.12
C LYS A 193 3.32 17.75 -1.89
N ILE A 194 4.50 17.75 -1.26
CA ILE A 194 5.17 18.98 -0.83
C ILE A 194 6.55 19.16 -1.47
N GLY A 195 6.93 18.26 -2.38
CA GLY A 195 8.12 18.43 -3.23
C GLY A 195 9.41 18.52 -2.43
N GLU A 196 10.25 19.48 -2.81
CA GLU A 196 11.58 19.73 -2.26
C GLU A 196 11.57 19.96 -0.73
N ASP A 197 10.48 20.51 -0.19
CA ASP A 197 10.34 20.76 1.25
C ASP A 197 10.26 19.44 2.06
N ALA A 198 9.94 18.31 1.42
CA ALA A 198 9.97 16.99 2.05
C ALA A 198 11.39 16.42 2.20
N LYS A 199 12.40 16.96 1.50
CA LYS A 199 13.75 16.36 1.44
C LYS A 199 14.34 16.03 2.81
N PRO A 200 14.32 16.92 3.81
CA PRO A 200 14.88 16.62 5.12
C PRO A 200 14.21 15.42 5.79
N ILE A 201 12.90 15.26 5.62
CA ILE A 201 12.13 14.14 6.17
C ILE A 201 12.48 12.85 5.42
N VAL A 202 12.50 12.90 4.08
CA VAL A 202 12.80 11.75 3.22
C VAL A 202 14.21 11.22 3.47
N GLU A 203 15.20 12.09 3.62
CA GLU A 203 16.59 11.71 3.92
C GLU A 203 16.71 10.98 5.25
N ARG A 204 16.02 11.47 6.29
CA ARG A 204 15.99 10.81 7.59
C ARG A 204 15.29 9.45 7.56
N ILE A 205 14.20 9.33 6.80
CA ILE A 205 13.54 8.03 6.59
C ILE A 205 14.49 7.05 5.88
N ARG A 206 15.23 7.49 4.85
CA ARG A 206 16.22 6.64 4.16
C ARG A 206 17.30 6.13 5.11
N GLU A 207 17.78 7.00 5.99
CA GLU A 207 18.80 6.61 6.96
C GLU A 207 18.28 5.56 7.94
N LEU A 208 17.05 5.73 8.42
CA LEU A 208 16.39 4.76 9.29
C LEU A 208 16.17 3.40 8.60
N VAL A 209 15.78 3.40 7.32
CA VAL A 209 15.70 2.20 6.48
C VAL A 209 17.08 1.53 6.34
N GLY A 210 18.14 2.32 6.22
CA GLY A 210 19.52 1.80 6.18
C GLY A 210 19.90 1.04 7.47
N ILE A 211 19.47 1.52 8.64
CA ILE A 211 19.69 0.82 9.92
C ILE A 211 18.94 -0.52 9.95
N ALA A 212 17.65 -0.51 9.60
CA ALA A 212 16.83 -1.71 9.53
C ALA A 212 17.41 -2.75 8.56
N TRP A 213 17.80 -2.30 7.36
CA TRP A 213 18.37 -3.16 6.33
C TRP A 213 19.68 -3.82 6.78
N ARG A 214 20.59 -3.08 7.44
CA ARG A 214 21.83 -3.67 7.97
C ARG A 214 21.56 -4.77 8.99
N SER A 215 20.62 -4.54 9.91
CA SER A 215 20.24 -5.53 10.92
C SER A 215 19.59 -6.76 10.29
N GLN A 216 18.76 -6.55 9.26
CA GLN A 216 18.16 -7.63 8.50
C GLN A 216 19.20 -8.45 7.72
N ALA A 217 20.08 -7.79 6.97
CA ALA A 217 21.14 -8.42 6.20
C ALA A 217 22.09 -9.23 7.08
N GLN A 218 22.42 -8.72 8.27
CA GLN A 218 23.22 -9.46 9.26
C GLN A 218 22.47 -10.69 9.80
N GLY A 219 21.17 -10.55 10.11
CA GLY A 219 20.35 -11.65 10.62
C GLY A 219 20.04 -12.74 9.58
N GLU A 220 20.07 -12.39 8.30
CA GLU A 220 19.81 -13.28 7.16
C GLU A 220 21.10 -13.76 6.47
N GLU A 221 22.28 -13.44 7.01
CA GLU A 221 23.59 -13.79 6.44
C GLU A 221 23.76 -13.35 4.97
N LEU A 222 23.13 -12.24 4.59
CA LEU A 222 23.25 -11.67 3.24
C LEU A 222 24.65 -11.12 3.02
N SER A 223 25.10 -11.08 1.76
CA SER A 223 26.35 -10.42 1.42
C SER A 223 26.26 -8.92 1.74
N SER A 224 27.37 -8.35 2.23
CA SER A 224 27.49 -6.94 2.62
C SER A 224 27.13 -5.96 1.50
N ASP A 225 27.13 -6.42 0.25
CA ASP A 225 26.90 -5.63 -0.96
C ASP A 225 25.42 -5.58 -1.36
N THR A 226 24.52 -6.24 -0.61
CA THR A 226 23.09 -6.24 -0.95
C THR A 226 22.49 -4.86 -0.64
N PRO A 227 21.98 -4.12 -1.63
CA PRO A 227 21.47 -2.78 -1.42
C PRO A 227 20.09 -2.78 -0.74
N PRO A 228 19.77 -1.77 0.08
CA PRO A 228 18.44 -1.63 0.67
C PRO A 228 17.38 -1.34 -0.41
N PRO A 229 16.09 -1.64 -0.14
CA PRO A 229 15.00 -1.23 -1.01
C PRO A 229 15.01 0.29 -1.21
N GLN A 230 15.09 0.73 -2.47
CA GLN A 230 15.29 2.14 -2.83
C GLN A 230 13.98 2.93 -2.88
N ILE A 231 14.02 4.18 -2.42
CA ILE A 231 12.95 5.17 -2.62
C ILE A 231 13.23 5.90 -3.93
N GLY A 232 12.41 5.68 -4.95
CA GLY A 232 12.56 6.31 -6.26
C GLY A 232 12.60 7.84 -6.17
N THR A 233 13.79 8.42 -6.37
CA THR A 233 13.93 9.85 -6.66
C THR A 233 13.56 10.08 -8.11
N GLY A 234 12.35 10.60 -8.35
CA GLY A 234 12.02 11.16 -9.65
C GLY A 234 12.91 12.37 -9.93
N ALA A 235 13.98 12.19 -10.68
CA ALA A 235 14.63 13.22 -11.46
C ALA A 235 14.78 12.65 -12.88
N GLY A 236 13.94 13.14 -13.79
CA GLY A 236 14.13 12.89 -15.20
C GLY A 236 15.41 13.58 -15.66
N THR A 237 16.35 12.79 -16.17
CA THR A 237 17.34 13.26 -17.14
C THR A 237 17.53 12.14 -18.15
N GLY A 238 16.80 12.24 -19.26
CA GLY A 238 17.22 11.66 -20.51
C GLY A 238 18.39 12.47 -21.06
N ALA A 239 19.53 11.83 -21.23
CA ALA A 239 20.63 12.12 -22.13
C ALA A 239 21.58 10.92 -21.93
N GLY A 240 21.61 9.90 -22.79
CA GLY A 240 22.00 10.02 -24.18
C GLY A 240 23.50 9.79 -24.24
N GLU A 241 23.93 8.54 -24.40
CA GLU A 241 25.23 8.23 -24.98
C GLU A 241 25.19 6.84 -25.61
N ALA A 242 25.02 6.85 -26.92
CA ALA A 242 25.41 5.77 -27.80
C ALA A 242 26.93 5.68 -27.77
N GLY A 243 27.46 4.51 -27.42
CA GLY A 243 28.90 4.21 -27.43
C GLY A 243 29.15 2.92 -28.20
N THR A 244 29.51 3.09 -29.47
CA THR A 244 29.98 2.10 -30.43
C THR A 244 31.19 1.30 -29.91
N SER A 245 31.15 -0.03 -30.13
CA SER A 245 32.19 -1.03 -30.50
C SER A 245 33.68 -0.81 -30.14
N PRO A 246 34.46 -1.90 -29.95
CA PRO A 246 34.80 -2.84 -31.05
C PRO A 246 34.07 -4.18 -30.99
#